data_AF-A0A528E8E8-F1
#
_entry.id   AF-A0A528E8E8-F1
#
_cell.length_a   1.000
_cell.length_b   1.000
_cell.length_c   1.000
_cell.angle_alpha   90.00
_cell.angle_beta   90.00
_cell.angle_gamma   90.00
#
_symmetry.space_group_name_H-M   'P 1'
#
loop_
_entity.id
_entity.type
_entity.pdbx_description
1 polymer ?
#
loop_
_entity_poly.entity_id
_entity_poly.type
_entity_poly.pdbx_seq_one_letter_code
_entity_poly.pdbx_strand_id
1 'polypeptide(L)'
;MNARGATHEEKQRGLAAAREVIERSGLTAEEAAEGSFAVEGWDDMGFPPDQEPSEDEYVAADVWWAASNAAIKACCEGWPDEKRSQVHGLQLLHDPETQLVDRPTALARLRAIIQAEDGKNEFYDERIAMLARAATDDMTDGSLAGDLVTAVTVAYTPLACAQFTPDEPIEPKRQAVFDAVDALEAGSAPRH
;
A
#
# COMPACT_ATOMS: atom_id res chain seq x y z
N MET A 1 0.20 -0.61 10.10
CA MET A 1 0.61 -2.02 10.03
C MET A 1 -0.15 -2.70 8.91
N ASN A 2 0.57 -3.23 7.94
CA ASN A 2 0.01 -3.98 6.81
C ASN A 2 0.00 -5.47 7.17
N ALA A 3 -1.14 -5.91 7.71
CA ALA A 3 -1.38 -7.28 8.15
C ALA A 3 -2.82 -7.67 7.76
N ARG A 4 -2.97 -8.17 6.53
CA ARG A 4 -4.27 -8.57 5.99
C ARG A 4 -4.90 -9.68 6.84
N GLY A 5 -6.20 -9.57 7.09
CA GLY A 5 -6.93 -10.49 7.96
C GLY A 5 -6.55 -10.43 9.45
N ALA A 6 -5.84 -9.39 9.87
CA ALA A 6 -5.69 -9.04 11.29
C ALA A 6 -6.87 -8.18 11.74
N THR A 7 -7.41 -8.51 12.89
CA THR A 7 -8.37 -7.69 13.63
C THR A 7 -7.73 -6.35 14.02
N HIS A 8 -8.58 -5.37 14.32
CA HIS A 8 -8.11 -4.09 14.83
C HIS A 8 -7.22 -4.25 16.08
N GLU A 9 -7.61 -5.12 17.01
CA GLU A 9 -6.85 -5.39 18.24
C GLU A 9 -5.48 -6.01 17.97
N GLU A 10 -5.40 -6.97 17.04
CA GLU A 10 -4.11 -7.53 16.58
C GLU A 10 -3.21 -6.45 15.98
N LYS A 11 -3.73 -5.63 15.05
CA LYS A 11 -2.98 -4.51 14.47
C LYS A 11 -2.51 -3.52 15.55
N GLN A 12 -3.33 -3.22 16.56
CA GLN A 12 -2.95 -2.32 17.66
C GLN A 12 -1.83 -2.90 18.53
N ARG A 13 -1.86 -4.20 18.85
CA ARG A 13 -0.75 -4.85 19.57
C ARG A 13 0.56 -4.77 18.79
N GLY A 14 0.50 -5.00 17.47
CA GLY A 14 1.66 -4.84 16.60
C GLY A 14 2.22 -3.42 16.60
N LEU A 15 1.35 -2.43 16.44
CA LEU A 15 1.74 -1.00 16.45
C LEU A 15 2.33 -0.57 17.79
N ALA A 16 1.80 -1.07 18.91
CA ALA A 16 2.34 -0.79 20.23
C ALA A 16 3.77 -1.36 20.39
N ALA A 17 4.00 -2.60 19.95
CA ALA A 17 5.33 -3.23 19.99
C ALA A 17 6.35 -2.50 19.11
N ALA A 18 5.96 -2.09 17.90
CA ALA A 18 6.83 -1.28 17.04
C ALA A 18 7.20 0.07 17.66
N ARG A 19 6.20 0.76 18.21
CA ARG A 19 6.39 2.06 18.87
C ARG A 19 7.40 1.97 20.00
N GLU A 20 7.33 0.92 20.80
CA GLU A 20 8.27 0.70 21.90
C GLU A 20 9.72 0.52 21.40
N VAL A 21 9.94 -0.17 20.28
CA VAL A 21 11.28 -0.33 19.68
C VAL A 21 11.82 1.03 19.21
N ILE A 22 11.00 1.80 18.48
CA ILE A 22 11.38 3.10 17.95
C ILE A 22 11.68 4.08 19.10
N GLU A 23 10.81 4.16 20.10
CA GLU A 23 11.00 5.04 21.26
C GLU A 23 12.30 4.75 22.04
N ARG A 24 12.70 3.48 22.17
CA ARG A 24 13.97 3.12 22.82
C ARG A 24 15.21 3.50 22.01
N SER A 25 15.09 3.60 20.69
CA SER A 25 16.21 3.98 19.82
C SER A 25 16.53 5.47 19.86
N GLY A 26 15.55 6.31 20.24
CA GLY A 26 15.65 7.76 20.18
C GLY A 26 15.36 8.36 18.80
N LEU A 27 15.15 7.53 17.77
CA LEU A 27 14.70 7.97 16.45
C LEU A 27 13.18 8.17 16.42
N THR A 28 12.73 8.99 15.47
CA THR A 28 11.34 9.04 15.04
C THR A 28 11.02 7.87 14.12
N ALA A 29 9.72 7.58 13.93
CA ALA A 29 9.29 6.56 12.98
C ALA A 29 9.62 6.94 11.52
N GLU A 30 9.67 8.23 11.21
CA GLU A 30 10.01 8.75 9.89
C GLU A 30 11.50 8.55 9.61
N GLU A 31 12.39 8.95 10.52
CA GLU A 31 13.85 8.72 10.38
C GLU A 31 14.19 7.24 10.22
N ALA A 32 13.58 6.35 11.02
CA ALA A 32 13.80 4.92 10.89
C ALA A 32 13.33 4.40 9.51
N ALA A 33 12.16 4.83 9.06
CA ALA A 33 11.62 4.44 7.75
C ALA A 33 12.47 4.97 6.59
N GLU A 34 12.99 6.20 6.69
CA GLU A 34 13.89 6.79 5.70
C GLU A 34 15.19 5.99 5.57
N GLY A 35 15.77 5.54 6.70
CA GLY A 35 16.93 4.65 6.68
C GLY A 35 16.64 3.34 5.94
N SER A 36 15.50 2.70 6.24
CA SER A 36 15.07 1.49 5.51
C SER A 36 14.89 1.75 4.01
N PHE A 37 14.31 2.89 3.64
CA PHE A 37 14.09 3.26 2.25
C PHE A 37 15.41 3.51 1.51
N ALA A 38 16.41 4.12 2.16
CA ALA A 38 17.74 4.30 1.59
C ALA A 38 18.41 2.96 1.27
N VAL A 39 18.34 2.01 2.21
CA VAL A 39 18.94 0.68 2.01
C VAL A 39 18.19 -0.15 0.96
N GLU A 40 16.86 -0.19 1.01
CA GLU A 40 16.06 -0.90 0.01
C GLU A 40 16.20 -0.28 -1.39
N GLY A 41 16.23 1.05 -1.49
CA GLY A 41 16.47 1.75 -2.75
C GLY A 41 17.84 1.44 -3.34
N TRP A 42 18.87 1.30 -2.49
CA TRP A 42 20.21 0.89 -2.92
C TRP A 42 20.26 -0.55 -3.45
N ASP A 43 19.55 -1.48 -2.81
CA ASP A 43 19.36 -2.86 -3.29
C ASP A 43 18.63 -2.89 -4.64
N ASP A 44 17.52 -2.16 -4.76
CA ASP A 44 16.73 -2.06 -6.01
C ASP A 44 17.57 -1.52 -7.19
N MET A 45 18.54 -0.65 -6.92
CA MET A 45 19.48 -0.12 -7.91
C MET A 45 20.63 -1.09 -8.26
N GLY A 46 20.75 -2.21 -7.56
CA GLY A 46 21.81 -3.21 -7.76
C GLY A 46 23.13 -2.84 -7.08
N PHE A 47 23.07 -2.18 -5.93
CA PHE A 47 24.23 -1.84 -5.08
C PHE A 47 25.31 -0.94 -5.74
N PRO A 48 24.95 0.19 -6.37
CA PRO A 48 25.94 1.12 -6.91
C PRO A 48 26.87 1.66 -5.79
N PRO A 49 28.20 1.56 -5.92
CA PRO A 49 29.14 1.86 -4.84
C PRO A 49 29.22 3.34 -4.46
N ASP A 50 28.77 4.24 -5.33
CA ASP A 50 28.74 5.70 -5.11
C ASP A 50 27.45 6.20 -4.45
N GLN A 51 26.49 5.30 -4.21
CA GLN A 51 25.21 5.59 -3.55
C GLN A 51 24.94 4.63 -2.40
N GLU A 52 26.00 4.05 -1.83
CA GLU A 52 25.89 3.24 -0.61
C GLU A 52 25.36 4.09 0.54
N PRO A 53 24.36 3.61 1.30
CA PRO A 53 23.85 4.28 2.48
C PRO A 53 24.96 4.54 3.50
N SER A 54 24.85 5.66 4.21
CA SER A 54 25.71 5.99 5.34
C SER A 54 25.48 5.05 6.52
N GLU A 55 26.43 5.01 7.45
CA GLU A 55 26.31 4.26 8.70
C GLU A 55 25.07 4.66 9.51
N ASP A 56 24.72 5.97 9.52
CA ASP A 56 23.53 6.47 10.23
C ASP A 56 22.24 5.96 9.56
N GLU A 57 22.20 5.87 8.23
CA GLU A 57 21.06 5.30 7.48
C GLU A 57 20.92 3.80 7.73
N TYR A 58 22.02 3.05 7.82
CA TYR A 58 21.98 1.64 8.22
C TYR A 58 21.45 1.45 9.64
N VAL A 59 21.90 2.27 10.60
CA VAL A 59 21.38 2.22 11.98
C VAL A 59 19.88 2.53 12.02
N ALA A 60 19.42 3.51 11.24
CA ALA A 60 18.01 3.84 11.13
C ALA A 60 17.19 2.70 10.49
N ALA A 61 17.72 2.07 9.43
CA ALA A 61 17.12 0.90 8.79
C ALA A 61 16.96 -0.28 9.76
N ASP A 62 18.01 -0.58 10.54
CA ASP A 62 18.00 -1.63 11.55
C ASP A 62 16.89 -1.41 12.59
N VAL A 63 16.67 -0.15 13.01
CA VAL A 63 15.58 0.20 13.91
C VAL A 63 14.22 -0.05 13.27
N TRP A 64 14.02 0.32 12.01
CA TRP A 64 12.77 0.07 11.29
C TRP A 64 12.48 -1.41 11.12
N TRP A 65 13.48 -2.20 10.71
CA TRP A 65 13.32 -3.65 10.57
C TRP A 65 13.07 -4.33 11.92
N ALA A 66 13.75 -3.91 12.98
CA ALA A 66 13.49 -4.40 14.34
C ALA A 66 12.06 -4.05 14.80
N ALA A 67 11.60 -2.83 14.54
CA ALA A 67 10.23 -2.40 14.84
C ALA A 67 9.20 -3.19 14.03
N SER A 68 9.46 -3.43 12.74
CA SER A 68 8.61 -4.24 11.87
C SER A 68 8.50 -5.68 12.35
N ASN A 69 9.63 -6.30 12.70
CA ASN A 69 9.66 -7.65 13.27
C ASN A 69 8.91 -7.72 14.61
N ALA A 70 9.06 -6.72 15.48
CA ALA A 70 8.32 -6.65 16.74
C ALA A 70 6.81 -6.52 16.50
N ALA A 71 6.40 -5.69 15.54
CA ALA A 71 5.00 -5.56 15.14
C ALA A 71 4.42 -6.87 14.62
N ILE A 72 5.10 -7.53 13.68
CA ILE A 72 4.67 -8.81 13.11
C ILE A 72 4.50 -9.84 14.22
N LYS A 73 5.48 -9.96 15.12
CA LYS A 73 5.43 -10.91 16.24
C LYS A 73 4.25 -10.68 17.17
N ALA A 74 3.98 -9.44 17.56
CA ALA A 74 2.91 -9.10 18.51
C ALA A 74 1.51 -9.14 17.87
N CYS A 75 1.39 -8.74 16.61
CA CYS A 75 0.13 -8.80 15.87
C CYS A 75 -0.29 -10.23 15.56
N CYS A 76 0.64 -11.05 15.07
CA CYS A 76 0.37 -12.40 14.58
C CYS A 76 0.52 -13.47 15.67
N GLU A 77 0.43 -13.10 16.94
CA GLU A 77 0.53 -14.04 18.05
C GLU A 77 -0.54 -15.13 17.92
N GLY A 78 -0.11 -16.40 17.88
CA GLY A 78 -1.01 -17.55 17.70
C GLY A 78 -1.44 -17.84 16.27
N TRP A 79 -0.97 -17.08 15.27
CA TRP A 79 -1.28 -17.36 13.87
C TRP A 79 -0.49 -18.55 13.32
N PRO A 80 -1.07 -19.36 12.40
CA PRO A 80 -0.31 -20.33 11.62
C PRO A 80 0.79 -19.66 10.79
N ASP A 81 1.91 -20.35 10.59
CA ASP A 81 3.07 -19.83 9.83
C ASP A 81 2.69 -19.40 8.40
N GLU A 82 1.80 -20.15 7.76
CA GLU A 82 1.26 -19.87 6.42
C GLU A 82 0.49 -18.54 6.35
N LYS A 83 -0.23 -18.19 7.43
CA LYS A 83 -0.94 -16.91 7.53
C LYS A 83 0.04 -15.79 7.84
N ARG A 84 1.00 -16.05 8.74
CA ARG A 84 2.01 -15.06 9.15
C ARG A 84 2.95 -14.66 8.01
N SER A 85 3.28 -15.57 7.10
CA SER A 85 4.17 -15.29 5.96
C SER A 85 3.59 -14.29 4.94
N GLN A 86 2.28 -13.99 5.02
CA GLN A 86 1.62 -13.00 4.17
C GLN A 86 1.62 -11.58 4.77
N VAL A 87 2.19 -11.40 5.97
CA VAL A 87 2.21 -10.10 6.65
C VAL A 87 3.47 -9.32 6.26
N HIS A 88 3.26 -8.09 5.77
CA HIS A 88 4.34 -7.21 5.31
C HIS A 88 4.93 -6.33 6.44
N GLY A 89 4.25 -6.23 7.59
CA GLY A 89 4.78 -5.53 8.76
C GLY A 89 4.40 -4.04 8.80
N LEU A 90 5.37 -3.17 9.07
CA LEU A 90 5.16 -1.72 9.12
C LEU A 90 5.11 -1.11 7.72
N GLN A 91 4.31 -0.05 7.61
CA GLN A 91 4.24 0.79 6.41
C GLN A 91 4.12 2.23 6.91
N LEU A 92 4.98 3.11 6.37
CA LEU A 92 4.84 4.55 6.58
C LEU A 92 3.67 5.07 5.73
N LEU A 93 2.83 5.91 6.33
CA LEU A 93 1.69 6.52 5.65
C LEU A 93 2.08 7.94 5.25
N HIS A 94 2.04 8.23 3.95
CA HIS A 94 2.32 9.56 3.40
C HIS A 94 1.04 10.36 3.14
N ASP A 95 -0.09 9.66 2.94
CA ASP A 95 -1.42 10.24 2.86
C ASP A 95 -2.40 9.43 3.71
N PRO A 96 -2.42 9.63 5.04
CA PRO A 96 -3.33 8.92 5.94
C PRO A 96 -4.81 9.13 5.59
N GLU A 97 -5.17 10.30 5.03
CA GLU A 97 -6.56 10.61 4.65
C GLU A 97 -7.05 9.80 3.46
N THR A 98 -6.15 9.23 2.66
CA THR A 98 -6.47 8.31 1.56
C THR A 98 -6.17 6.86 1.92
N GLN A 99 -5.11 6.61 2.69
CA GLN A 99 -4.67 5.25 3.01
C GLN A 99 -5.49 4.58 4.13
N LEU A 100 -6.21 5.36 4.95
CA LEU A 100 -6.98 4.85 6.10
C LEU A 100 -8.50 5.01 5.96
N VAL A 101 -9.02 5.37 4.78
CA VAL A 101 -10.47 5.48 4.58
C VAL A 101 -11.15 4.11 4.61
N ASP A 102 -12.40 4.11 5.06
CA ASP A 102 -13.24 2.92 4.97
C ASP A 102 -13.52 2.54 3.51
N ARG A 103 -13.81 1.25 3.28
CA ARG A 103 -14.06 0.70 1.95
C ARG A 103 -15.13 1.48 1.15
N PRO A 104 -16.34 1.77 1.68
CA PRO A 104 -17.33 2.58 0.97
C PRO A 104 -16.80 3.95 0.52
N THR A 105 -16.11 4.67 1.43
CA THR A 105 -15.50 5.97 1.10
C THR A 105 -14.40 5.83 0.05
N ALA A 106 -13.58 4.78 0.15
CA ALA A 106 -12.52 4.50 -0.81
C ALA A 106 -13.08 4.30 -2.23
N LEU A 107 -14.11 3.45 -2.37
CA LEU A 107 -14.81 3.19 -3.64
C LEU A 107 -15.45 4.45 -4.22
N ALA A 108 -16.08 5.28 -3.38
CA ALA A 108 -16.71 6.52 -3.82
C ALA A 108 -15.67 7.52 -4.35
N ARG A 109 -14.55 7.70 -3.64
CA ARG A 109 -13.45 8.58 -4.08
C ARG A 109 -12.80 8.07 -5.36
N LEU A 110 -12.59 6.76 -5.46
CA LEU A 110 -12.02 6.11 -6.64
C LEU A 110 -12.88 6.41 -7.88
N ARG A 111 -14.19 6.22 -7.79
CA ARG A 111 -15.13 6.55 -8.88
C ARG A 111 -15.14 8.03 -9.22
N ALA A 112 -15.04 8.93 -8.23
CA ALA A 112 -15.00 10.36 -8.46
C ALA A 112 -13.75 10.80 -9.25
N ILE A 113 -12.57 10.24 -8.94
CA ILE A 113 -11.34 10.50 -9.70
C ILE A 113 -11.49 9.99 -11.13
N ILE A 114 -11.94 8.74 -11.30
CA ILE A 114 -12.16 8.14 -12.62
C ILE A 114 -13.15 8.94 -13.45
N GLN A 115 -14.21 9.50 -12.85
CA GLN A 115 -15.21 10.31 -13.55
C GLN A 115 -14.65 11.67 -14.00
N ALA A 116 -13.77 12.28 -13.21
CA ALA A 116 -13.18 13.59 -13.49
C ALA A 116 -12.00 13.52 -14.46
N GLU A 117 -11.42 12.34 -14.67
CA GLU A 117 -10.25 12.12 -15.51
C GLU A 117 -10.50 12.57 -16.96
N ASP A 118 -9.60 13.40 -17.49
CA ASP A 118 -9.68 13.94 -18.86
C ASP A 118 -8.65 13.32 -19.81
N GLY A 119 -7.80 12.44 -19.28
CA GLY A 119 -6.80 11.67 -20.01
C GLY A 119 -5.58 12.48 -20.45
N LYS A 120 -5.39 13.68 -19.88
CA LYS A 120 -4.25 14.57 -20.19
C LYS A 120 -3.18 14.57 -19.11
N ASN A 121 -3.18 13.55 -18.27
CA ASN A 121 -2.21 13.43 -17.20
C ASN A 121 -0.85 12.99 -17.75
N GLU A 122 0.20 13.71 -17.33
CA GLU A 122 1.59 13.31 -17.58
C GLU A 122 2.01 12.16 -16.66
N PHE A 123 1.44 12.11 -15.46
CA PHE A 123 1.71 11.10 -14.43
C PHE A 123 0.43 10.46 -13.92
N TYR A 124 0.54 9.22 -13.46
CA TYR A 124 -0.56 8.48 -12.84
C TYR A 124 -1.00 9.13 -11.52
N ASP A 125 -2.31 9.25 -11.28
CA ASP A 125 -2.83 9.67 -9.98
C ASP A 125 -2.64 8.54 -8.95
N GLU A 126 -1.60 8.66 -8.12
CA GLU A 126 -1.22 7.67 -7.11
C GLU A 126 -2.38 7.26 -6.18
N ARG A 127 -3.34 8.16 -5.98
CA ARG A 127 -4.53 7.90 -5.15
C ARG A 127 -5.37 6.75 -5.68
N ILE A 128 -5.37 6.47 -6.99
CA ILE A 128 -6.10 5.31 -7.55
C ILE A 128 -5.59 4.00 -6.92
N ALA A 129 -4.27 3.83 -6.81
CA ALA A 129 -3.68 2.63 -6.21
C ALA A 129 -3.92 2.60 -4.69
N MET A 130 -3.79 3.74 -4.01
CA MET A 130 -4.01 3.84 -2.57
C MET A 130 -5.47 3.53 -2.19
N LEU A 131 -6.44 4.09 -2.90
CA LEU A 131 -7.87 3.87 -2.67
C LEU A 131 -8.28 2.43 -3.00
N ALA A 132 -7.76 1.84 -4.08
CA ALA A 132 -7.99 0.44 -4.40
C ALA A 132 -7.45 -0.48 -3.29
N ARG A 133 -6.26 -0.19 -2.74
CA ARG A 133 -5.71 -0.93 -1.59
C ARG A 133 -6.58 -0.76 -0.35
N ALA A 134 -6.99 0.46 0.00
CA ALA A 134 -7.86 0.73 1.15
C ALA A 134 -9.20 -0.02 1.05
N ALA A 135 -9.80 -0.09 -0.15
CA ALA A 135 -11.03 -0.84 -0.38
C ALA A 135 -10.89 -2.37 -0.20
N THR A 136 -9.66 -2.89 -0.14
CA THR A 136 -9.36 -4.32 0.04
C THR A 136 -8.66 -4.64 1.36
N ASP A 137 -8.50 -3.68 2.29
CA ASP A 137 -7.68 -3.86 3.51
C ASP A 137 -8.17 -5.01 4.42
N ASP A 138 -9.48 -5.21 4.47
CA ASP A 138 -10.11 -6.26 5.30
C ASP A 138 -10.14 -7.64 4.62
N MET A 139 -9.68 -7.76 3.37
CA MET A 139 -9.65 -9.04 2.68
C MET A 139 -8.59 -9.96 3.28
N THR A 140 -8.99 -11.18 3.65
CA THR A 140 -8.04 -12.20 4.14
C THR A 140 -7.23 -12.85 3.02
N ASP A 141 -7.80 -12.92 1.81
CA ASP A 141 -7.11 -13.44 0.63
C ASP A 141 -6.24 -12.34 0.01
N GLY A 142 -4.97 -12.31 0.43
CA GLY A 142 -4.02 -11.31 -0.03
C GLY A 142 -3.70 -11.42 -1.53
N SER A 143 -3.76 -12.61 -2.11
CA SER A 143 -3.52 -12.80 -3.55
C SER A 143 -4.65 -12.18 -4.36
N LEU A 144 -5.90 -12.53 -4.05
CA LEU A 144 -7.06 -11.96 -4.72
C LEU A 144 -7.14 -10.44 -4.55
N ALA A 145 -6.86 -9.94 -3.34
CA ALA A 145 -6.82 -8.50 -3.10
C ALA A 145 -5.73 -7.81 -3.95
N GLY A 146 -4.58 -8.45 -4.14
CA GLY A 146 -3.54 -7.97 -5.05
C GLY A 146 -3.99 -7.94 -6.51
N ASP A 147 -4.67 -8.99 -6.97
CA ASP A 147 -5.18 -9.09 -8.34
C ASP A 147 -6.25 -8.02 -8.63
N LEU A 148 -7.17 -7.77 -7.68
CA LEU A 148 -8.21 -6.75 -7.82
C LEU A 148 -7.62 -5.33 -7.88
N VAL A 149 -6.65 -5.02 -7.01
CA VAL A 149 -5.91 -3.75 -7.06
C VAL A 149 -5.21 -3.60 -8.41
N THR A 150 -4.52 -4.64 -8.86
CA THR A 150 -3.79 -4.65 -10.13
C THR A 150 -4.72 -4.45 -11.32
N ALA A 151 -5.91 -5.08 -11.32
CA ALA A 151 -6.88 -4.90 -12.39
C ALA A 151 -7.33 -3.43 -12.52
N VAL A 152 -7.57 -2.75 -11.40
CA VAL A 152 -7.93 -1.32 -11.40
C VAL A 152 -6.78 -0.45 -11.91
N THR A 153 -5.56 -0.66 -11.42
CA THR A 153 -4.41 0.18 -11.82
C THR A 153 -4.04 -0.03 -13.29
N VAL A 154 -4.08 -1.28 -13.77
CA VAL A 154 -3.85 -1.61 -15.19
C VAL A 154 -4.92 -1.00 -16.09
N ALA A 155 -6.20 -1.06 -15.69
CA ALA A 155 -7.28 -0.46 -16.47
C ALA A 155 -7.20 1.07 -16.52
N TYR A 156 -6.74 1.71 -15.43
CA TYR A 156 -6.62 3.16 -15.36
C TYR A 156 -5.46 3.73 -16.18
N THR A 157 -4.36 2.99 -16.37
CA THR A 157 -3.19 3.48 -17.13
C THR A 157 -3.55 3.99 -18.54
N PRO A 158 -4.27 3.23 -19.40
CA PRO A 158 -4.71 3.75 -20.70
C PRO A 158 -5.60 4.99 -20.62
N LEU A 159 -6.43 5.11 -19.57
CA LEU A 159 -7.29 6.27 -19.37
C LEU A 159 -6.46 7.51 -19.04
N ALA A 160 -5.57 7.43 -18.05
CA ALA A 160 -4.71 8.55 -17.64
C ALA A 160 -3.81 9.04 -18.77
N CYS A 161 -3.34 8.11 -19.62
CA CYS A 161 -2.43 8.36 -20.72
C CYS A 161 -3.14 8.58 -22.08
N ALA A 162 -4.45 8.86 -22.10
CA ALA A 162 -5.21 8.94 -23.36
C ALA A 162 -4.68 10.02 -24.32
N GLN A 163 -4.06 11.09 -23.83
CA GLN A 163 -3.42 12.12 -24.66
C GLN A 163 -2.34 11.60 -25.61
N PHE A 164 -1.70 10.47 -25.30
CA PHE A 164 -0.71 9.84 -26.17
C PHE A 164 -1.35 9.02 -27.31
N THR A 165 -2.68 8.86 -27.29
CA THR A 165 -3.50 8.16 -28.31
C THR A 165 -4.75 8.99 -28.64
N PRO A 166 -4.60 10.23 -29.14
CA PRO A 166 -5.70 11.19 -29.25
C PRO A 166 -6.78 10.79 -30.27
N ASP A 167 -6.47 9.86 -31.18
CA ASP A 167 -7.42 9.32 -32.16
C ASP A 167 -8.36 8.25 -31.55
N GLU A 168 -8.03 7.73 -30.37
CA GLU A 168 -8.86 6.76 -29.65
C GLU A 168 -9.85 7.46 -28.71
N PRO A 169 -11.13 7.03 -28.67
CA PRO A 169 -12.10 7.59 -27.75
C PRO A 169 -11.72 7.27 -26.29
N ILE A 170 -11.90 8.26 -25.41
CA ILE A 170 -11.60 8.12 -23.98
C ILE A 170 -12.63 7.28 -23.22
N GLU A 171 -13.90 7.31 -23.63
CA GLU A 171 -15.00 6.70 -22.87
C GLU A 171 -14.91 5.17 -22.75
N PRO A 172 -14.50 4.39 -23.77
CA PRO A 172 -14.24 2.96 -23.58
C PRO A 172 -13.14 2.66 -22.55
N LYS A 173 -12.11 3.52 -22.46
CA LYS A 173 -11.03 3.38 -21.46
C LYS A 173 -11.58 3.65 -20.07
N ARG A 174 -12.39 4.71 -19.91
CA ARG A 174 -13.08 5.04 -18.66
C ARG A 174 -13.99 3.91 -18.19
N GLN A 175 -14.78 3.35 -19.11
CA GLN A 175 -15.67 2.23 -18.80
C GLN A 175 -14.89 1.00 -18.33
N ALA A 176 -13.75 0.68 -18.96
CA ALA A 176 -12.90 -0.42 -18.50
C ALA A 176 -12.41 -0.24 -17.05
N VAL A 177 -12.13 1.00 -16.62
CA VAL A 177 -11.80 1.28 -15.22
C VAL A 177 -13.01 1.06 -14.32
N PHE A 178 -14.19 1.55 -14.70
CA PHE A 178 -15.41 1.33 -13.92
C PHE A 178 -15.74 -0.16 -13.77
N ASP A 179 -15.60 -0.95 -14.83
CA ASP A 179 -15.80 -2.40 -14.77
C ASP A 179 -14.82 -3.07 -13.80
N ALA A 180 -13.56 -2.62 -13.78
CA ALA A 180 -12.56 -3.09 -12.81
C ALA A 180 -12.89 -2.66 -11.37
N VAL A 181 -13.41 -1.45 -11.17
CA VAL A 181 -13.88 -0.98 -9.85
C VAL A 181 -15.08 -1.79 -9.37
N ASP A 182 -16.02 -2.12 -10.26
CA ASP A 182 -17.18 -2.94 -9.91
C ASP A 182 -16.76 -4.38 -9.56
N ALA A 183 -15.76 -4.93 -10.25
CA ALA A 183 -15.15 -6.21 -9.89
C ALA A 183 -14.44 -6.13 -8.53
N LEU A 184 -13.70 -5.05 -8.25
CA LEU A 184 -13.08 -4.80 -6.95
C LEU A 184 -14.14 -4.70 -5.84
N GLU A 185 -15.23 -3.96 -6.06
CA GLU A 185 -16.33 -3.85 -5.10
C GLU A 185 -16.96 -5.21 -4.82
N ALA A 186 -17.30 -5.97 -5.87
CA ALA A 186 -17.89 -7.30 -5.71
C ALA A 186 -16.93 -8.28 -5.02
N GLY A 187 -15.65 -8.28 -5.41
CA GLY A 187 -14.62 -9.18 -4.88
C GLY A 187 -14.19 -8.88 -3.44
N SER A 188 -14.28 -7.62 -3.02
CA SER A 188 -13.94 -7.16 -1.66
C SER A 188 -15.13 -7.16 -0.69
N ALA A 189 -16.32 -7.58 -1.14
CA ALA A 189 -17.50 -7.61 -0.29
C ALA A 189 -17.29 -8.57 0.91
N PRO A 190 -17.69 -8.19 2.14
CA PRO A 190 -17.62 -9.08 3.29
C PRO A 190 -18.38 -10.38 3.02
N ARG A 191 -17.74 -11.53 3.22
CA ARG A 191 -18.42 -12.83 3.16
C ARG A 191 -19.07 -13.09 4.52
N HIS A 192 -20.40 -13.18 4.53
CA HIS A 192 -21.21 -13.55 5.71
C HIS A 192 -21.17 -15.05 5.98
#